data_AF-A0A7S2PQF8-F1
#
_entry.id   AF-A0A7S2PQF8-F1
#
_cell.length_a   1.000
_cell.length_b   1.000
_cell.length_c   1.000
_cell.angle_alpha   90.00
_cell.angle_beta   90.00
_cell.angle_gamma   90.00
#
_symmetry.space_group_name_H-M   'P 1'
#
loop_
_entity.id
_entity.type
_entity.pdbx_description
1 polymer ?
#
loop_
_entity_poly.entity_id
_entity_poly.type
_entity_poly.pdbx_seq_one_letter_code
_entity_poly.pdbx_strand_id
1 'polypeptide(L)'
;AVQASGGAWLQQRMGFVVQISTWDIYCSGMKVSWCPRKDLNREDLSDEDAMALFKYDMLPALETLDAYCAEGGAAADIGCVVGTTTFQNPSAARIPLYERYNDAIRVAMQPRQSDVLRLVDFWVLGQAMPDENVLGHGSPVENLWNWQVMLSGMCHPRFAARGTSASFEGEVCFGEEAKRNAALGMPKCPEYRSLCPSSKACPDCDGPMLRCEPWECANSLPCTLVPGVDGPPLDTDGICVASRGVAFDRPFEPQEVCMRLWCADGVQWAVGLVAALLAAVTIVWQKFGPSVPWRRLLSARLRRSAPEASD
;
A
#
# COMPACT_ATOMS: atom_id res chain seq x y z
N ALA A 1 32.48 -5.15 -10.70
CA ALA A 1 32.05 -5.00 -9.30
C ALA A 1 31.64 -3.55 -9.09
N VAL A 2 30.35 -3.29 -8.90
CA VAL A 2 29.91 -1.97 -8.41
C VAL A 2 30.42 -1.90 -6.98
N GLN A 3 31.45 -1.09 -6.73
CA GLN A 3 31.83 -0.72 -5.38
C GLN A 3 30.64 0.03 -4.80
N ALA A 4 29.81 -0.67 -4.04
CA ALA A 4 28.79 -0.05 -3.22
C ALA A 4 29.51 0.93 -2.29
N SER A 5 29.25 2.22 -2.44
CA SER A 5 29.56 3.26 -1.47
C SER A 5 28.70 3.05 -0.21
N GLY A 6 28.83 1.88 0.41
CA GLY A 6 27.96 1.33 1.44
C GLY A 6 28.17 1.92 2.83
N GLY A 7 29.08 2.89 3.00
CA GLY A 7 29.42 3.42 4.32
C GLY A 7 28.31 4.26 4.96
N ALA A 8 27.58 5.07 4.18
CA ALA A 8 26.64 6.04 4.75
C ALA A 8 25.25 5.46 5.02
N TRP A 9 24.76 4.54 4.17
CA TRP A 9 23.42 3.94 4.29
C TRP A 9 23.35 2.89 5.40
N LEU A 10 24.42 2.11 5.60
CA LEU A 10 24.48 1.11 6.67
C LEU A 10 24.50 1.73 8.08
N GLN A 11 24.80 3.02 8.18
CA GLN A 11 24.79 3.76 9.44
C GLN A 11 23.49 4.56 9.68
N GLN A 12 22.56 4.58 8.71
CA GLN A 12 21.29 5.26 8.92
C GLN A 12 20.37 4.43 9.81
N ARG A 13 19.59 5.11 10.65
CA ARG A 13 18.46 4.50 11.35
C ARG A 13 17.42 4.13 10.30
N MET A 14 17.05 2.85 10.24
CA MET A 14 16.08 2.33 9.26
C MET A 14 14.80 1.89 9.97
N GLY A 15 13.66 2.06 9.30
CA GLY A 15 12.39 1.44 9.69
C GLY A 15 11.87 0.63 8.51
N PHE A 16 11.18 -0.48 8.79
CA PHE A 16 10.62 -1.34 7.75
C PHE A 16 9.10 -1.30 7.74
N VAL A 17 8.53 -1.21 6.56
CA VAL A 17 7.12 -1.47 6.30
C VAL A 17 7.04 -2.64 5.34
N VAL A 18 6.23 -3.63 5.67
CA VAL A 18 6.04 -4.80 4.82
C VAL A 18 4.55 -5.10 4.66
N GLN A 19 4.11 -5.29 3.42
CA GLN A 19 2.79 -5.85 3.07
C GLN A 19 3.04 -7.01 2.09
N ILE A 20 2.53 -8.21 2.41
CA ILE A 20 3.02 -9.46 1.79
C ILE A 20 1.95 -10.13 0.89
N SER A 21 0.66 -9.80 1.02
CA SER A 21 -0.43 -10.63 0.48
C SER A 21 -1.04 -10.18 -0.85
N THR A 22 -0.83 -8.94 -1.27
CA THR A 22 -1.56 -8.36 -2.42
C THR A 22 -1.39 -9.20 -3.69
N TRP A 23 -0.15 -9.51 -4.08
CA TRP A 23 0.10 -10.29 -5.30
C TRP A 23 -0.46 -11.70 -5.24
N ASP A 24 -0.37 -12.39 -4.10
CA ASP A 24 -0.94 -13.72 -3.95
C ASP A 24 -2.47 -13.70 -4.12
N ILE A 25 -3.16 -12.75 -3.49
CA ILE A 25 -4.62 -12.63 -3.64
C ILE A 25 -5.01 -12.43 -5.11
N TYR A 26 -4.35 -11.49 -5.81
CA TYR A 26 -4.66 -11.20 -7.21
C TYR A 26 -4.29 -12.36 -8.14
N CYS A 27 -3.15 -12.99 -7.91
CA CYS A 27 -2.60 -14.00 -8.79
C CYS A 27 -3.22 -15.38 -8.60
N SER A 28 -3.37 -15.85 -7.36
CA SER A 28 -3.92 -17.19 -7.10
C SER A 28 -5.41 -17.16 -6.80
N GLY A 29 -5.90 -16.18 -6.03
CA GLY A 29 -7.30 -16.11 -5.65
C GLY A 29 -8.21 -15.52 -6.74
N MET A 30 -7.78 -14.44 -7.38
CA MET A 30 -8.57 -13.78 -8.42
C MET A 30 -8.21 -14.22 -9.85
N LYS A 31 -7.09 -14.92 -10.02
CA LYS A 31 -6.56 -15.40 -11.31
C LYS A 31 -6.53 -14.32 -12.39
N VAL A 32 -6.09 -13.10 -12.02
CA VAL A 32 -6.09 -11.98 -12.98
C VAL A 32 -5.09 -12.23 -14.11
N SER A 33 -5.51 -12.00 -15.35
CA SER A 33 -4.69 -12.29 -16.55
C SER A 33 -3.36 -11.52 -16.59
N TRP A 34 -3.33 -10.33 -15.99
CA TRP A 34 -2.17 -9.46 -15.85
C TRP A 34 -1.24 -9.84 -14.69
N CYS A 35 -1.50 -10.94 -13.98
CA CYS A 35 -0.62 -11.39 -12.90
C CYS A 35 0.81 -11.69 -13.41
N PRO A 36 1.86 -11.14 -12.76
CA PRO A 36 3.25 -11.43 -13.09
C PRO A 36 3.76 -12.76 -12.51
N ARG A 37 3.20 -13.24 -11.39
CA ARG A 37 3.52 -14.53 -10.75
C ARG A 37 2.81 -15.69 -11.46
N LYS A 38 3.36 -16.14 -12.59
CA LYS A 38 2.78 -17.24 -13.40
C LYS A 38 2.70 -18.57 -12.65
N ASP A 39 3.54 -18.76 -11.65
CA ASP A 39 3.50 -19.88 -10.71
C ASP A 39 2.23 -19.88 -9.85
N LEU A 40 1.72 -18.70 -9.47
CA LEU A 40 0.49 -18.54 -8.69
C LEU A 40 -0.78 -18.49 -9.56
N ASN A 41 -0.65 -18.07 -10.82
CA ASN A 41 -1.76 -17.92 -11.77
C ASN A 41 -1.97 -19.16 -12.68
N ARG A 42 -1.70 -20.36 -12.19
CA ARG A 42 -1.97 -21.61 -12.92
C ARG A 42 -3.43 -22.03 -12.71
N GLU A 43 -4.06 -22.54 -13.77
CA GLU A 43 -5.43 -23.07 -13.72
C GLU A 43 -5.58 -24.28 -12.79
N ASP A 44 -4.52 -25.06 -12.62
CA ASP A 44 -4.50 -26.28 -11.80
C ASP A 44 -4.07 -26.06 -10.34
N LEU A 45 -3.78 -24.81 -9.94
CA LEU A 45 -3.42 -24.48 -8.56
C LEU A 45 -4.68 -24.27 -7.72
N SER A 46 -4.92 -25.19 -6.78
CA SER A 46 -6.02 -25.10 -5.81
C SER A 46 -5.83 -23.94 -4.82
N ASP A 47 -6.92 -23.50 -4.18
CA ASP A 47 -6.86 -22.46 -3.15
C ASP A 47 -6.03 -22.89 -1.94
N GLU A 48 -6.06 -24.18 -1.58
CA GLU A 48 -5.25 -24.76 -0.51
C GLU A 48 -3.76 -24.71 -0.83
N ASP A 49 -3.38 -25.12 -2.04
CA ASP A 49 -1.99 -25.09 -2.50
C ASP A 49 -1.49 -23.64 -2.61
N ALA A 50 -2.33 -22.73 -3.11
CA ALA A 50 -2.03 -21.31 -3.16
C ALA A 50 -1.78 -20.72 -1.77
N MET A 51 -2.62 -21.06 -0.79
CA MET A 51 -2.43 -20.63 0.59
C MET A 51 -1.19 -21.27 1.22
N ALA A 52 -0.85 -22.51 0.87
CA ALA A 52 0.38 -23.15 1.31
C ALA A 52 1.62 -22.43 0.74
N LEU A 53 1.60 -22.06 -0.54
CA LEU A 53 2.65 -21.26 -1.18
C LEU A 53 2.78 -19.88 -0.53
N PHE A 54 1.67 -19.20 -0.28
CA PHE A 54 1.69 -17.91 0.42
C PHE A 54 2.36 -18.01 1.79
N LYS A 55 2.00 -19.03 2.59
CA LYS A 55 2.64 -19.26 3.89
C LYS A 55 4.13 -19.62 3.75
N TYR A 56 4.47 -20.42 2.75
CA TYR A 56 5.85 -20.80 2.44
C TYR A 56 6.72 -19.60 2.07
N ASP A 57 6.19 -18.64 1.29
CA ASP A 57 6.91 -17.41 0.91
C ASP A 57 6.93 -16.39 2.06
N MET A 58 5.83 -16.25 2.80
CA MET A 58 5.67 -15.28 3.89
C MET A 58 6.55 -15.58 5.10
N LEU A 59 6.61 -16.84 5.56
CA LEU A 59 7.29 -17.18 6.82
C LEU A 59 8.80 -16.86 6.80
N PRO A 60 9.58 -17.22 5.77
CA PRO A 60 10.99 -16.84 5.68
C PRO A 60 11.22 -15.34 5.55
N ALA A 61 10.29 -14.61 4.91
CA ALA A 61 10.36 -13.15 4.85
C ALA A 61 10.17 -12.54 6.25
N LEU A 62 9.25 -13.06 7.06
CA LEU A 62 9.06 -12.66 8.45
C LEU A 62 10.26 -13.05 9.33
N GLU A 63 10.85 -14.23 9.13
CA GLU A 63 12.09 -14.62 9.85
C GLU A 63 13.27 -13.70 9.52
N THR A 64 13.39 -13.30 8.25
CA THR A 64 14.38 -12.31 7.84
C THR A 64 14.12 -10.98 8.54
N LEU A 65 12.86 -10.55 8.58
CA LEU A 65 12.45 -9.31 9.23
C LEU A 65 12.76 -9.32 10.73
N ASP A 66 12.54 -10.42 11.45
CA ASP A 66 12.86 -10.55 12.87
C ASP A 66 14.30 -10.13 13.18
N ALA A 67 15.27 -10.53 12.37
CA ALA A 67 16.67 -10.17 12.56
C ALA A 67 16.94 -8.66 12.40
N TYR A 68 16.22 -7.99 11.49
CA TYR A 68 16.34 -6.54 11.31
C TYR A 68 15.68 -5.76 12.44
N CYS A 69 14.59 -6.29 12.98
CA CYS A 69 13.74 -5.64 13.96
C CYS A 69 14.08 -6.02 15.41
N ALA A 70 14.95 -7.01 15.64
CA ALA A 70 15.41 -7.38 16.96
C ALA A 70 16.25 -6.28 17.62
N GLU A 71 16.48 -6.40 18.93
CA GLU A 71 17.42 -5.54 19.66
C GLU A 71 18.82 -5.60 19.02
N GLY A 72 19.41 -4.43 18.76
CA GLY A 72 20.68 -4.31 18.02
C GLY A 72 20.59 -4.53 16.51
N GLY A 73 19.40 -4.86 15.98
CA GLY A 73 19.12 -4.91 14.55
C GLY A 73 19.07 -3.52 13.92
N ALA A 74 19.15 -3.47 12.58
CA ALA A 74 19.24 -2.20 11.85
C ALA A 74 17.98 -1.32 11.97
N ALA A 75 16.86 -1.90 12.40
CA ALA A 75 15.63 -1.21 12.70
C ALA A 75 15.26 -1.21 14.19
N ALA A 76 16.16 -1.56 15.10
CA ALA A 76 15.88 -1.56 16.54
C ALA A 76 15.37 -0.19 17.06
N ASP A 77 15.85 0.90 16.46
CA ASP A 77 15.57 2.27 16.92
C ASP A 77 14.27 2.88 16.38
N ILE A 78 13.75 2.40 15.25
CA ILE A 78 12.55 2.92 14.57
C ILE A 78 11.45 1.85 14.56
N GLY A 79 11.83 0.61 14.40
CA GLY A 79 10.96 -0.54 14.38
C GLY A 79 10.45 -0.89 13.00
N CYS A 80 9.57 -1.87 13.00
CA CYS A 80 9.05 -2.52 11.82
C CYS A 80 7.55 -2.70 11.94
N VAL A 81 6.87 -2.55 10.80
CA VAL A 81 5.43 -2.75 10.68
C VAL A 81 5.16 -3.79 9.60
N VAL A 82 4.42 -4.82 9.96
CA VAL A 82 3.80 -5.75 9.01
C VAL A 82 2.33 -5.37 8.89
N GLY A 83 1.90 -5.07 7.68
CA GLY A 83 0.53 -4.70 7.35
C GLY A 83 -0.26 -5.87 6.75
N THR A 84 -1.54 -6.00 7.12
CA THR A 84 -2.49 -6.77 6.30
C THR A 84 -2.79 -6.04 4.99
N THR A 85 -3.57 -6.64 4.09
CA THR A 85 -4.06 -5.91 2.91
C THR A 85 -4.91 -4.71 3.34
N THR A 86 -4.79 -3.58 2.64
CA THR A 86 -5.70 -2.45 2.82
C THR A 86 -7.11 -2.87 2.42
N PHE A 87 -8.13 -2.37 3.12
CA PHE A 87 -9.51 -2.65 2.75
C PHE A 87 -9.84 -2.06 1.37
N GLN A 88 -10.27 -2.91 0.44
CA GLN A 88 -10.57 -2.51 -0.94
C GLN A 88 -12.07 -2.50 -1.24
N ASN A 89 -12.93 -2.52 -0.21
CA ASN A 89 -14.38 -2.71 -0.36
C ASN A 89 -14.76 -3.78 -1.41
N PRO A 90 -14.21 -5.00 -1.31
CA PRO A 90 -14.44 -6.02 -2.34
C PRO A 90 -15.88 -6.52 -2.32
N SER A 91 -16.29 -7.18 -3.40
CA SER A 91 -17.60 -7.84 -3.43
C SER A 91 -17.73 -8.87 -2.31
N ALA A 92 -18.96 -9.13 -1.85
CA ALA A 92 -19.22 -10.09 -0.77
C ALA A 92 -18.63 -11.48 -1.05
N ALA A 93 -18.62 -11.92 -2.31
CA ALA A 93 -18.01 -13.19 -2.72
C ALA A 93 -16.48 -13.23 -2.58
N ARG A 94 -15.81 -12.08 -2.54
CA ARG A 94 -14.35 -11.96 -2.41
C ARG A 94 -13.89 -11.69 -0.99
N ILE A 95 -14.77 -11.26 -0.07
CA ILE A 95 -14.42 -11.02 1.33
C ILE A 95 -13.71 -12.22 1.97
N PRO A 96 -14.22 -13.47 1.87
CA PRO A 96 -13.57 -14.63 2.50
C PRO A 96 -12.15 -14.89 1.99
N LEU A 97 -11.87 -14.54 0.73
CA LEU A 97 -10.54 -14.65 0.16
C LEU A 97 -9.57 -13.70 0.88
N TYR A 98 -9.91 -12.42 0.98
CA TYR A 98 -9.06 -11.44 1.66
C TYR A 98 -8.85 -11.79 3.14
N GLU A 99 -9.94 -12.16 3.84
CA GLU A 99 -9.88 -12.58 5.24
C GLU A 99 -8.94 -13.77 5.42
N ARG A 100 -9.01 -14.80 4.57
CA ARG A 100 -8.11 -15.97 4.66
C ARG A 100 -6.62 -15.61 4.62
N TYR A 101 -6.22 -14.68 3.74
CA TYR A 101 -4.82 -14.22 3.64
C TYR A 101 -4.43 -13.31 4.81
N ASN A 102 -5.30 -12.40 5.19
CA ASN A 102 -5.05 -11.52 6.34
C ASN A 102 -4.94 -12.34 7.63
N ASP A 103 -5.77 -13.36 7.82
CA ASP A 103 -5.73 -14.30 8.96
C ASP A 103 -4.40 -15.03 9.04
N ALA A 104 -3.89 -15.50 7.90
CA ALA A 104 -2.59 -16.14 7.85
C ALA A 104 -1.46 -15.19 8.29
N ILE A 105 -1.50 -13.91 7.91
CA ILE A 105 -0.57 -12.89 8.41
C ILE A 105 -0.74 -12.70 9.92
N ARG A 106 -1.97 -12.54 10.40
CA ARG A 106 -2.28 -12.34 11.83
C ARG A 106 -1.71 -13.49 12.67
N VAL A 107 -1.98 -14.73 12.27
CA VAL A 107 -1.48 -15.93 12.96
C VAL A 107 0.06 -16.01 12.92
N ALA A 108 0.69 -15.72 11.77
CA ALA A 108 2.14 -15.78 11.65
C ALA A 108 2.86 -14.69 12.47
N MET A 109 2.21 -13.55 12.68
CA MET A 109 2.73 -12.43 13.47
C MET A 109 2.50 -12.59 14.98
N GLN A 110 1.50 -13.36 15.43
CA GLN A 110 1.21 -13.57 16.85
C GLN A 110 2.46 -13.86 17.72
N PRO A 111 3.36 -14.80 17.36
CA PRO A 111 4.55 -15.09 18.16
C PRO A 111 5.72 -14.13 17.94
N ARG A 112 5.63 -13.19 16.99
CA ARG A 112 6.73 -12.29 16.58
C ARG A 112 6.56 -10.85 17.07
N GLN A 113 5.33 -10.48 17.45
CA GLN A 113 5.02 -9.13 17.88
C GLN A 113 5.84 -8.73 19.12
N SER A 114 6.38 -7.52 19.07
CA SER A 114 7.21 -6.91 20.13
C SER A 114 7.09 -5.38 20.06
N ASP A 115 7.79 -4.69 20.96
CA ASP A 115 7.89 -3.22 20.93
C ASP A 115 8.61 -2.68 19.69
N VAL A 116 9.24 -3.52 18.89
CA VAL A 116 10.03 -3.13 17.71
C VAL A 116 9.52 -3.79 16.42
N LEU A 117 8.69 -4.83 16.51
CA LEU A 117 8.02 -5.46 15.38
C LEU A 117 6.52 -5.54 15.64
N ARG A 118 5.73 -4.77 14.87
CA ARG A 118 4.30 -4.57 15.11
C ARG A 118 3.48 -5.06 13.92
N LEU A 119 2.28 -5.55 14.21
CA LEU A 119 1.25 -5.81 13.20
C LEU A 119 0.27 -4.63 13.16
N VAL A 120 -0.01 -4.12 11.96
CA VAL A 120 -1.09 -3.15 11.73
C VAL A 120 -2.13 -3.78 10.81
N ASP A 121 -3.35 -3.93 11.30
CA ASP A 121 -4.43 -4.54 10.53
C ASP A 121 -5.16 -3.50 9.67
N PHE A 122 -4.55 -3.15 8.52
CA PHE A 122 -5.14 -2.21 7.55
C PHE A 122 -6.47 -2.68 6.97
N TRP A 123 -6.74 -3.98 6.99
CA TRP A 123 -8.01 -4.54 6.56
C TRP A 123 -9.14 -4.12 7.51
N VAL A 124 -8.97 -4.36 8.81
CA VAL A 124 -9.95 -3.95 9.83
C VAL A 124 -10.03 -2.43 9.92
N LEU A 125 -8.87 -1.77 9.88
CA LEU A 125 -8.78 -0.32 9.96
C LEU A 125 -9.54 0.37 8.80
N GLY A 126 -9.31 -0.07 7.56
CA GLY A 126 -9.97 0.49 6.38
C GLY A 126 -11.49 0.21 6.31
N GLN A 127 -11.99 -0.82 6.99
CA GLN A 127 -13.44 -1.04 7.12
C GLN A 127 -14.15 0.07 7.90
N ALA A 128 -13.43 0.85 8.71
CA ALA A 128 -13.99 2.03 9.35
C ALA A 128 -14.25 3.17 8.35
N MET A 129 -13.59 3.17 7.18
CA MET A 129 -13.68 4.20 6.14
C MET A 129 -14.10 3.61 4.77
N PRO A 130 -15.22 2.86 4.68
CA PRO A 130 -15.57 2.16 3.44
C PRO A 130 -15.86 3.11 2.27
N ASP A 131 -16.29 4.34 2.57
CA ASP A 131 -16.61 5.36 1.58
C ASP A 131 -15.37 5.96 0.92
N GLU A 132 -14.21 5.85 1.57
CA GLU A 132 -12.91 6.28 1.03
C GLU A 132 -12.37 5.35 -0.05
N ASN A 133 -13.06 4.25 -0.34
CA ASN A 133 -12.71 3.40 -1.46
C ASN A 133 -13.25 3.94 -2.80
N VAL A 134 -12.38 4.04 -3.80
CA VAL A 134 -12.67 4.41 -5.19
C VAL A 134 -12.37 3.20 -6.09
N LEU A 135 -13.41 2.43 -6.44
CA LEU A 135 -13.32 1.26 -7.34
C LEU A 135 -12.30 0.18 -6.92
N GLY A 136 -12.19 -0.11 -5.63
CA GLY A 136 -11.21 -1.07 -5.13
C GLY A 136 -9.88 -0.46 -4.71
N HIS A 137 -9.71 0.86 -4.85
CA HIS A 137 -8.48 1.57 -4.48
C HIS A 137 -8.76 2.60 -3.39
N GLY A 138 -7.82 2.84 -2.48
CA GLY A 138 -8.00 3.87 -1.47
C GLY A 138 -7.94 5.28 -2.04
N SER A 139 -8.75 6.18 -1.50
CA SER A 139 -8.67 7.62 -1.77
C SER A 139 -7.33 8.18 -1.28
N PRO A 140 -6.95 9.39 -1.72
CA PRO A 140 -5.83 10.11 -1.12
C PRO A 140 -5.91 10.20 0.41
N VAL A 141 -7.10 10.42 0.97
CA VAL A 141 -7.31 10.48 2.43
C VAL A 141 -7.06 9.14 3.10
N GLU A 142 -7.62 8.04 2.59
CA GLU A 142 -7.37 6.70 3.13
C GLU A 142 -5.88 6.34 3.06
N ASN A 143 -5.24 6.63 1.92
CA ASN A 143 -3.82 6.37 1.75
C ASN A 143 -3.00 7.18 2.77
N LEU A 144 -3.24 8.48 2.89
CA LEU A 144 -2.53 9.34 3.83
C LEU A 144 -2.77 8.92 5.28
N TRP A 145 -3.99 8.50 5.61
CA TRP A 145 -4.32 7.97 6.93
C TRP A 145 -3.57 6.67 7.23
N ASN A 146 -3.58 5.71 6.29
CA ASN A 146 -2.82 4.46 6.42
C ASN A 146 -1.32 4.75 6.60
N TRP A 147 -0.75 5.67 5.82
CA TRP A 147 0.64 6.11 5.98
C TRP A 147 0.90 6.75 7.34
N GLN A 148 0.01 7.62 7.82
CA GLN A 148 0.15 8.23 9.14
C GLN A 148 0.14 7.19 10.25
N VAL A 149 -0.79 6.23 10.20
CA VAL A 149 -0.86 5.13 11.16
C VAL A 149 0.41 4.30 11.13
N MET A 150 0.87 3.94 9.94
CA MET A 150 2.05 3.12 9.73
C MET A 150 3.33 3.78 10.25
N LEU A 151 3.54 5.06 9.90
CA LEU A 151 4.69 5.83 10.32
C LEU A 151 4.61 6.18 11.82
N SER A 152 3.41 6.40 12.35
CA SER A 152 3.22 6.60 13.79
C SER A 152 3.51 5.32 14.58
N GLY A 153 3.22 4.15 14.00
CA GLY A 153 3.63 2.85 14.52
C GLY A 153 5.14 2.65 14.60
N MET A 154 5.96 3.53 14.00
CA MET A 154 7.42 3.55 14.15
C MET A 154 7.90 4.53 15.23
N CYS A 155 7.01 5.33 15.80
CA CYS A 155 7.38 6.30 16.81
C CYS A 155 7.49 5.62 18.18
N HIS A 156 8.61 5.79 18.90
CA HIS A 156 8.63 5.42 20.31
C HIS A 156 7.62 6.31 21.07
N PRO A 157 6.76 5.77 21.95
CA PRO A 157 5.65 6.52 22.56
C PRO A 157 6.06 7.81 23.29
N ARG A 158 7.27 7.83 23.88
CA ARG A 158 7.85 9.03 24.53
C ARG A 158 8.02 10.22 23.60
N PHE A 159 8.17 9.96 22.30
CA PHE A 159 8.31 11.00 21.30
C PHE A 159 6.96 11.38 20.74
N ALA A 160 5.82 10.84 21.18
CA ALA A 160 4.55 11.16 20.55
C ALA A 160 4.17 12.66 20.71
N ALA A 161 3.75 13.32 19.63
CA ALA A 161 3.27 14.69 19.68
C ALA A 161 1.93 14.75 20.44
N ARG A 162 1.69 15.86 21.15
CA ARG A 162 0.32 16.15 21.63
C ARG A 162 -0.56 16.36 20.40
N GLY A 163 -1.68 15.65 20.35
CA GLY A 163 -2.55 15.59 19.19
C GLY A 163 -3.16 16.94 18.85
N THR A 164 -2.93 17.39 17.61
CA THR A 164 -3.67 18.49 16.98
C THR A 164 -4.59 17.90 15.93
N SER A 165 -5.84 18.35 15.84
CA SER A 165 -6.70 17.99 14.71
C SER A 165 -6.11 18.52 13.40
N ALA A 166 -6.19 17.72 12.34
CA ALA A 166 -5.89 18.15 10.98
C ALA A 166 -7.00 17.68 10.04
N SER A 167 -7.27 18.46 9.00
CA SER A 167 -8.22 18.11 7.94
C SER A 167 -7.51 18.01 6.61
N PHE A 168 -8.04 17.17 5.73
CA PHE A 168 -7.59 17.11 4.34
C PHE A 168 -8.45 18.02 3.48
N GLU A 169 -7.81 18.84 2.66
CA GLU A 169 -8.46 19.74 1.72
C GLU A 169 -8.01 19.44 0.28
N GLY A 170 -8.97 19.42 -0.63
CA GLY A 170 -8.77 19.30 -2.07
C GLY A 170 -10.01 18.74 -2.79
N GLU A 171 -10.08 18.92 -4.11
CA GLU A 171 -11.32 18.72 -4.88
C GLU A 171 -11.75 17.25 -5.03
N VAL A 172 -10.84 16.30 -4.87
CA VAL A 172 -11.05 14.85 -5.05
C VAL A 172 -10.33 14.03 -3.98
N CYS A 173 -10.08 14.63 -2.81
CA CYS A 173 -9.29 14.00 -1.76
C CYS A 173 -9.98 12.82 -1.09
N PHE A 174 -11.29 12.93 -0.97
CA PHE A 174 -12.14 11.93 -0.35
C PHE A 174 -12.77 11.04 -1.43
N GLY A 175 -13.12 9.82 -1.06
CA GLY A 175 -13.63 8.82 -1.98
C GLY A 175 -14.92 9.25 -2.69
N GLU A 176 -15.85 9.88 -1.97
CA GLU A 176 -17.13 10.35 -2.52
C GLU A 176 -16.95 11.46 -3.56
N GLU A 177 -16.06 12.42 -3.30
CA GLU A 177 -15.68 13.49 -4.21
C GLU A 177 -15.08 12.91 -5.49
N ALA A 178 -14.19 11.93 -5.37
CA ALA A 178 -13.61 11.22 -6.50
C ALA A 178 -14.67 10.48 -7.34
N LYS A 179 -15.62 9.78 -6.69
CA LYS A 179 -16.75 9.10 -7.35
C LYS A 179 -17.67 10.09 -8.07
N ARG A 180 -18.02 11.21 -7.43
CA ARG A 180 -18.84 12.28 -8.06
C ARG A 180 -18.12 12.90 -9.25
N ASN A 181 -16.82 13.20 -9.11
CA ASN A 181 -16.00 13.70 -10.21
C ASN A 181 -16.00 12.69 -11.37
N ALA A 182 -15.86 11.39 -11.10
CA ALA A 182 -15.94 10.34 -12.13
C ALA A 182 -17.27 10.30 -12.87
N ALA A 183 -18.39 10.41 -12.15
CA ALA A 183 -19.73 10.43 -12.75
C ALA A 183 -19.93 11.61 -13.72
N LEU A 184 -19.19 12.71 -13.54
CA LEU A 184 -19.19 13.88 -14.42
C LEU A 184 -18.14 13.80 -15.54
N GLY A 185 -17.46 12.67 -15.70
CA GLY A 185 -16.40 12.47 -16.67
C GLY A 185 -15.05 13.03 -16.21
N MET A 186 -14.77 13.08 -14.92
CA MET A 186 -13.52 13.57 -14.31
C MET A 186 -13.12 15.00 -14.72
N PRO A 187 -14.01 16.02 -14.66
CA PRO A 187 -13.68 17.39 -15.04
C PRO A 187 -12.56 18.02 -14.19
N LYS A 188 -12.30 17.50 -12.98
CA LYS A 188 -11.24 18.00 -12.10
C LYS A 188 -9.83 17.53 -12.47
N CYS A 189 -9.69 16.52 -13.33
CA CYS A 189 -8.38 16.00 -13.74
C CYS A 189 -8.12 16.19 -15.25
N PRO A 190 -8.16 17.42 -15.79
CA PRO A 190 -8.05 17.64 -17.23
C PRO A 190 -6.69 17.20 -17.79
N GLU A 191 -5.61 17.42 -17.04
CA GLU A 191 -4.26 17.00 -17.43
C GLU A 191 -4.15 15.47 -17.47
N TYR A 192 -4.59 14.79 -16.41
CA TYR A 192 -4.64 13.32 -16.37
C TYR A 192 -5.44 12.75 -17.57
N ARG A 193 -6.63 13.31 -17.82
CA ARG A 193 -7.47 12.92 -18.96
C ARG A 193 -6.79 13.16 -20.30
N SER A 194 -5.98 14.21 -20.44
CA SER A 194 -5.25 14.50 -21.67
C SER A 194 -4.11 13.51 -21.93
N LEU A 195 -3.54 12.94 -20.85
CA LEU A 195 -2.48 11.95 -20.90
C LEU A 195 -3.03 10.53 -21.11
N CYS A 196 -4.28 10.28 -20.71
CA CYS A 196 -4.95 9.04 -21.05
C CYS A 196 -5.24 9.02 -22.56
N PRO A 197 -4.77 7.98 -23.28
CA PRO A 197 -5.15 7.82 -24.66
C PRO A 197 -6.68 7.73 -24.72
N SER A 198 -7.29 8.63 -25.48
CA SER A 198 -8.73 8.62 -25.75
C SER A 198 -9.05 7.35 -26.54
N SER A 199 -9.30 6.23 -25.86
CA SER A 199 -9.77 4.94 -26.40
C SER A 199 -9.04 4.33 -27.61
N LYS A 200 -7.98 4.95 -28.14
CA LYS A 200 -7.17 4.41 -29.22
C LYS A 200 -6.22 3.42 -28.58
N ALA A 201 -6.54 2.14 -28.78
CA ALA A 201 -5.68 1.01 -28.49
C ALA A 201 -4.22 1.38 -28.75
N CYS A 202 -3.38 1.17 -27.74
CA CYS A 202 -1.95 1.10 -27.94
C CYS A 202 -1.68 0.09 -29.06
N PRO A 203 -1.11 0.50 -30.20
CA PRO A 203 -0.83 -0.44 -31.28
C PRO A 203 0.17 -1.53 -30.85
N ASP A 204 0.99 -1.24 -29.84
CA ASP A 204 2.09 -2.08 -29.36
C ASP A 204 1.85 -2.73 -27.98
N CYS A 205 0.66 -2.55 -27.38
CA CYS A 205 0.35 -3.18 -26.11
C CYS A 205 -0.56 -4.38 -26.39
N ASP A 206 -0.09 -5.57 -26.02
CA ASP A 206 -0.86 -6.82 -26.08
C ASP A 206 -1.99 -6.82 -25.01
N GLY A 207 -2.95 -5.89 -25.11
CA GLY A 207 -4.10 -5.79 -24.19
C GLY A 207 -4.85 -4.45 -24.29
N PRO A 208 -6.10 -4.37 -23.78
CA PRO A 208 -6.84 -3.11 -23.70
C PRO A 208 -6.05 -2.13 -22.84
N MET A 209 -5.59 -1.03 -23.46
CA MET A 209 -4.79 -0.02 -22.77
C MET A 209 -5.62 0.74 -21.73
N LEU A 210 -4.96 1.06 -20.62
CA LEU A 210 -5.31 2.00 -19.53
C LEU A 210 -6.54 2.85 -19.81
N ARG A 211 -7.68 2.46 -19.25
CA ARG A 211 -8.78 3.41 -19.04
C ARG A 211 -8.29 4.41 -18.00
N CYS A 212 -8.59 5.70 -18.18
CA CYS A 212 -8.46 6.63 -17.06
C CYS A 212 -9.35 6.12 -15.94
N GLU A 213 -8.77 5.59 -14.87
CA GLU A 213 -9.55 5.18 -13.73
C GLU A 213 -9.76 6.38 -12.78
N PRO A 214 -10.95 6.52 -12.19
CA PRO A 214 -11.27 7.55 -11.20
C PRO A 214 -10.25 7.68 -10.06
N TRP A 215 -9.73 6.54 -9.58
CA TRP A 215 -8.76 6.51 -8.48
C TRP A 215 -7.40 7.08 -8.91
N GLU A 216 -6.98 6.90 -10.17
CA GLU A 216 -5.73 7.48 -10.71
C GLU A 216 -5.85 9.00 -10.77
N CYS A 217 -7.00 9.50 -11.25
CA CYS A 217 -7.34 10.92 -11.22
C CYS A 217 -7.29 11.48 -9.79
N ALA A 218 -7.97 10.83 -8.84
CA ALA A 218 -7.99 11.27 -7.45
C ALA A 218 -6.58 11.36 -6.85
N ASN A 219 -5.74 10.35 -7.09
CA ASN A 219 -4.36 10.29 -6.58
C ASN A 219 -3.36 11.17 -7.36
N SER A 220 -3.77 11.74 -8.50
CA SER A 220 -2.95 12.69 -9.27
C SER A 220 -3.11 14.15 -8.82
N LEU A 221 -4.16 14.45 -8.05
CA LEU A 221 -4.42 15.79 -7.52
C LEU A 221 -3.91 15.90 -6.08
N PRO A 222 -3.29 17.02 -5.71
CA PRO A 222 -2.77 17.19 -4.36
C PRO A 222 -3.88 17.29 -3.33
N CYS A 223 -3.69 16.61 -2.21
CA CYS A 223 -4.47 16.81 -0.99
C CYS A 223 -3.60 17.50 0.03
N THR A 224 -4.09 18.63 0.55
CA THR A 224 -3.36 19.42 1.53
C THR A 224 -3.84 19.06 2.91
N LEU A 225 -2.90 18.72 3.80
CA LEU A 225 -3.20 18.60 5.22
C LEU A 225 -3.16 20.00 5.84
N VAL A 226 -4.29 20.48 6.34
CA VAL A 226 -4.39 21.79 7.00
C VAL A 226 -4.65 21.61 8.50
N PRO A 227 -4.16 22.53 9.36
CA PRO A 227 -4.51 22.53 10.78
C PRO A 227 -6.03 22.63 10.96
N GLY A 228 -6.61 21.76 11.78
CA GLY A 228 -8.02 21.87 12.15
C GLY A 228 -8.22 23.08 13.05
N VAL A 229 -9.24 23.89 12.73
CA VAL A 229 -9.39 25.22 13.34
C VAL A 229 -10.03 25.16 14.74
N ASP A 230 -10.79 24.11 15.08
CA ASP A 230 -11.58 24.05 16.31
C ASP A 230 -11.81 22.60 16.82
N GLY A 231 -10.75 21.89 17.20
CA GLY A 231 -10.85 20.62 17.92
C GLY A 231 -10.49 20.79 19.40
N PRO A 232 -11.22 20.18 20.36
CA PRO A 232 -10.67 20.05 21.71
C PRO A 232 -9.31 19.34 21.60
N PRO A 233 -8.31 19.70 22.45
CA PRO A 233 -7.08 18.93 22.52
C PRO A 233 -7.44 17.46 22.68
N LEU A 234 -7.02 16.63 21.72
CA LEU A 234 -7.29 15.20 21.77
C LEU A 234 -6.54 14.64 22.97
N ASP A 235 -7.26 13.98 23.87
CA ASP A 235 -6.64 13.23 24.95
C ASP A 235 -5.72 12.16 24.34
N THR A 236 -4.41 12.36 24.51
CA THR A 236 -3.36 11.54 23.90
C THR A 236 -2.92 10.36 24.75
N ASP A 237 -3.47 10.20 25.97
CA ASP A 237 -3.10 9.07 26.83
C ASP A 237 -3.51 7.71 26.23
N GLY A 238 -4.42 7.75 25.27
CA GLY A 238 -4.63 6.74 24.25
C GLY A 238 -5.74 7.23 23.33
N ILE A 239 -5.42 7.56 22.08
CA ILE A 239 -6.43 7.80 21.05
C ILE A 239 -7.06 6.44 20.74
N CYS A 240 -7.96 6.02 21.61
CA CYS A 240 -9.11 5.20 21.30
C CYS A 240 -10.25 6.20 21.07
N VAL A 241 -10.21 6.91 19.93
CA VAL A 241 -11.23 7.91 19.64
C VAL A 241 -12.44 7.20 19.05
N ALA A 242 -13.50 7.11 19.86
CA ALA A 242 -14.84 7.04 19.32
C ALA A 242 -15.07 8.27 18.42
N SER A 243 -15.01 8.06 17.11
CA SER A 243 -15.95 8.63 16.14
C SER A 243 -16.05 10.17 15.95
N ARG A 244 -14.97 10.97 16.07
CA ARG A 244 -15.07 12.42 15.74
C ARG A 244 -13.98 13.05 14.84
N GLY A 245 -12.94 12.33 14.44
CA GLY A 245 -11.93 12.84 13.50
C GLY A 245 -12.27 12.65 12.01
N VAL A 246 -13.14 11.70 11.70
CA VAL A 246 -13.71 11.43 10.38
C VAL A 246 -15.16 11.02 10.67
N ALA A 247 -16.13 11.86 10.34
CA ALA A 247 -17.53 11.59 10.67
C ALA A 247 -18.05 10.45 9.78
N PHE A 248 -18.42 9.33 10.39
CA PHE A 248 -19.11 8.23 9.71
C PHE A 248 -20.61 8.29 10.01
N ASP A 249 -21.43 8.05 8.99
CA ASP A 249 -22.89 8.15 9.06
C ASP A 249 -23.55 6.87 9.61
N ARG A 250 -22.79 5.93 10.20
CA ARG A 250 -23.32 4.67 10.76
C ARG A 250 -22.64 4.26 12.07
N PRO A 251 -23.40 3.67 13.03
CA PRO A 251 -22.85 3.16 14.26
C PRO A 251 -22.05 1.88 13.98
N PHE A 252 -20.72 1.99 13.97
CA PHE A 252 -19.81 0.85 14.06
C PHE A 252 -19.57 0.56 15.54
N GLU A 253 -19.78 -0.68 16.00
CA GLU A 253 -19.38 -1.08 17.35
C GLU A 253 -17.85 -1.07 17.44
N PRO A 254 -17.24 -0.20 18.26
CA PRO A 254 -15.79 -0.03 18.27
C PRO A 254 -15.11 -1.25 18.90
N GLN A 255 -14.23 -1.90 18.15
CA GLN A 255 -13.06 -2.51 18.77
C GLN A 255 -12.02 -1.40 18.96
N GLU A 256 -11.57 -1.20 20.19
CA GLU A 256 -10.62 -0.16 20.58
C GLU A 256 -9.27 -0.35 19.87
N VAL A 257 -9.05 0.37 18.77
CA VAL A 257 -7.74 0.48 18.13
C VAL A 257 -7.10 1.77 18.63
N CYS A 258 -6.19 1.65 19.59
CA CYS A 258 -5.48 2.79 20.17
C CYS A 258 -4.24 3.14 19.34
N MET A 259 -4.16 4.36 18.77
CA MET A 259 -3.03 4.80 17.93
C MET A 259 -2.48 6.16 18.36
N ARG A 260 -1.20 6.23 18.74
CA ARG A 260 -0.55 7.51 19.09
C ARG A 260 -0.02 8.18 17.82
N LEU A 261 -0.54 9.36 17.50
CA LEU A 261 -0.23 10.09 16.28
C LEU A 261 1.01 10.99 16.45
N TRP A 262 1.97 10.87 15.53
CA TRP A 262 3.16 11.71 15.30
C TRP A 262 4.27 11.65 16.35
N CYS A 263 5.53 11.81 15.92
CA CYS A 263 6.64 12.12 16.83
C CYS A 263 6.77 13.66 17.02
N ALA A 264 6.58 14.16 18.24
CA ALA A 264 6.85 15.49 18.77
C ALA A 264 8.23 16.02 18.38
N ASP A 265 9.24 15.14 18.34
CA ASP A 265 10.61 15.53 18.08
C ASP A 265 11.04 15.12 16.67
N GLY A 266 11.11 16.12 15.77
CA GLY A 266 12.05 16.09 14.65
C GLY A 266 11.56 15.54 13.32
N VAL A 267 10.28 15.66 12.93
CA VAL A 267 9.77 15.09 11.65
C VAL A 267 9.18 16.14 10.68
N GLN A 268 9.26 17.45 10.99
CA GLN A 268 8.85 18.50 10.04
C GLN A 268 9.57 18.36 8.68
N TRP A 269 10.81 17.88 8.68
CA TRP A 269 11.55 17.58 7.45
C TRP A 269 11.03 16.35 6.70
N ALA A 270 10.46 15.34 7.39
CA ALA A 270 10.04 14.11 6.74
C ALA A 270 8.69 14.24 6.03
N VAL A 271 7.82 15.17 6.43
CA VAL A 271 6.63 15.52 5.63
C VAL A 271 7.05 16.09 4.28
N GLY A 272 8.03 17.01 4.29
CA GLY A 272 8.66 17.51 3.07
C GLY A 272 9.38 16.40 2.29
N LEU A 273 10.05 15.47 2.98
CA LEU A 273 10.76 14.36 2.35
C LEU A 273 9.82 13.34 1.71
N VAL A 274 8.70 12.99 2.35
CA VAL A 274 7.69 12.07 1.81
C VAL A 274 7.00 12.70 0.61
N ALA A 275 6.60 13.98 0.70
CA ALA A 275 6.06 14.70 -0.44
C ALA A 275 7.07 14.78 -1.61
N ALA A 276 8.35 15.03 -1.30
CA ALA A 276 9.42 15.06 -2.30
C ALA A 276 9.74 13.67 -2.89
N LEU A 277 9.68 12.61 -2.09
CA LEU A 277 9.88 11.23 -2.54
C LEU A 277 8.73 10.76 -3.41
N LEU A 278 7.47 11.07 -3.05
CA LEU A 278 6.31 10.78 -3.89
C LEU A 278 6.43 11.52 -5.23
N ALA A 279 6.77 12.81 -5.21
CA ALA A 279 7.02 13.57 -6.43
C ALA A 279 8.17 12.98 -7.27
N ALA A 280 9.28 12.57 -6.65
CA ALA A 280 10.41 11.98 -7.34
C ALA A 280 10.09 10.59 -7.94
N VAL A 281 9.34 9.75 -7.21
CA VAL A 281 8.86 8.46 -7.71
C VAL A 281 7.94 8.67 -8.90
N THR A 282 7.03 9.64 -8.85
CA THR A 282 6.17 10.00 -9.99
C THR A 282 6.98 10.48 -11.19
N ILE A 283 7.98 11.36 -10.98
CA ILE A 283 8.86 11.85 -12.06
C ILE A 283 9.69 10.70 -12.67
N VAL A 284 10.26 9.82 -11.84
CA VAL A 284 11.04 8.66 -12.30
C VAL A 284 10.14 7.66 -13.02
N TRP A 285 8.93 7.41 -12.53
CA TRP A 285 7.96 6.55 -13.20
C TRP A 285 7.49 7.16 -14.54
N GLN A 286 7.26 8.47 -14.61
CA GLN A 286 6.91 9.14 -15.86
C GLN A 286 8.06 9.15 -16.89
N LYS A 287 9.32 9.21 -16.42
CA LYS A 287 10.51 9.33 -17.27
C LYS A 287 11.14 7.98 -17.64
N PHE A 288 11.03 6.99 -16.77
CA PHE A 288 11.71 5.69 -16.85
C PHE A 288 10.82 4.49 -16.48
N GLY A 289 9.56 4.73 -16.10
CA GLY A 289 8.54 3.69 -16.06
C GLY A 289 8.44 3.02 -17.43
N PRO A 290 7.92 1.78 -17.47
CA PRO A 290 8.40 0.76 -18.38
C PRO A 290 8.28 1.13 -19.87
N SER A 291 9.34 1.73 -20.39
CA SER A 291 9.70 1.72 -21.81
C SER A 291 10.82 0.71 -22.04
N VAL A 292 10.68 -0.52 -21.50
CA VAL A 292 11.65 -1.61 -21.72
C VAL A 292 11.02 -2.66 -22.65
N PRO A 293 11.51 -2.77 -23.90
CA PRO A 293 11.08 -3.81 -24.81
C PRO A 293 11.74 -5.13 -24.41
N TRP A 294 11.03 -5.96 -23.64
CA TRP A 294 11.44 -7.32 -23.25
C TRP A 294 11.69 -8.28 -24.44
N ARG A 295 11.36 -7.87 -25.67
CA ARG A 295 11.54 -8.67 -26.89
C ARG A 295 13.00 -8.99 -27.25
N ARG A 296 14.02 -8.32 -26.68
CA ARG A 296 15.43 -8.57 -27.03
C ARG A 296 16.17 -9.62 -26.18
N LEU A 297 15.61 -10.09 -25.07
CA LEU A 297 16.25 -11.13 -24.25
C LEU A 297 15.73 -12.56 -24.52
N LEU A 298 14.60 -12.71 -25.21
CA LEU A 298 14.00 -14.02 -25.52
C LEU A 298 14.49 -14.64 -26.84
N SER A 299 15.04 -13.86 -27.78
CA SER A 299 15.56 -14.39 -29.05
C SER A 299 16.92 -15.09 -28.94
N ALA A 300 17.62 -14.99 -27.80
CA ALA A 300 18.92 -15.64 -27.60
C ALA A 300 18.83 -17.06 -27.02
N ARG A 301 17.67 -17.48 -26.48
CA ARG A 301 17.51 -18.81 -25.85
C ARG A 301 16.76 -19.85 -26.68
N LEU A 302 16.10 -19.46 -27.77
CA LEU A 302 15.31 -20.37 -28.62
C LEU A 302 16.09 -20.96 -29.82
N ARG A 303 17.39 -20.73 -29.96
CA ARG A 303 18.23 -21.32 -31.03
C ARG A 303 19.06 -22.55 -30.61
N ARG A 304 18.84 -23.14 -29.44
CA ARG A 304 19.63 -24.30 -28.97
C ARG A 304 18.88 -25.63 -28.82
N SER A 305 17.64 -25.73 -29.27
CA SER A 305 16.87 -26.97 -29.15
C SER A 305 16.02 -27.24 -30.38
N ALA A 306 16.66 -27.51 -31.51
CA ALA A 306 16.04 -28.24 -32.61
C ALA A 306 16.92 -29.47 -32.88
N PRO A 307 16.47 -30.69 -32.56
CA PRO A 307 17.11 -31.89 -33.06
C PRO A 307 16.77 -32.07 -34.54
N GLU A 308 17.79 -32.40 -35.32
CA GLU A 308 17.68 -32.83 -36.72
C GLU A 308 16.74 -34.04 -36.81
N ALA A 309 15.77 -33.95 -37.71
CA ALA A 309 15.00 -35.09 -38.16
C ALA A 309 15.88 -35.91 -39.12
N SER A 310 16.07 -37.19 -38.82
CA SER A 310 16.63 -38.18 -39.73
C SER A 310 15.54 -39.18 -40.14
N ASP A 311 15.56 -39.47 -41.45
CA ASP A 311 14.76 -40.42 -42.25
C ASP A 311 14.22 -41.68 -41.55
#